data_AF-A0A959M263-F1
#
_entry.id   AF-A0A959M263-F1
#
_cell.length_a   1.000
_cell.length_b   1.000
_cell.length_c   1.000
_cell.angle_alpha   90.00
_cell.angle_beta   90.00
_cell.angle_gamma   90.00
#
_symmetry.space_group_name_H-M   'P 1'
#
loop_
_entity.id
_entity.type
_entity.pdbx_description
1 polymer ?
#
loop_
_entity_poly.entity_id
_entity_poly.type
_entity_poly.pdbx_seq_one_letter_code
_entity_poly.pdbx_strand_id
1 'polypeptide(L)'
;MTAMPEKRCLFCYEALDEKETDFHKACSKKIFGKTIVALSTNPGLDLINFFELVVFSFLTGNKDMHLKNFSLFKNPELGYIPKRKWF
;
A
#
# COMPACT_ATOMS: atom_id res chain seq x y z
N MET A 1 1.65 21.05 31.87
CA MET A 1 0.92 20.85 30.60
C MET A 1 1.95 20.40 29.57
N THR A 2 2.16 19.10 29.40
CA THR A 2 3.07 18.60 28.37
C THR A 2 2.30 18.52 27.06
N ALA A 3 2.78 19.19 26.01
CA ALA A 3 2.19 19.09 24.67
C ALA A 3 2.15 17.60 24.26
N MET A 4 1.00 17.14 23.76
CA MET A 4 0.90 15.81 23.16
C MET A 4 1.80 15.78 21.91
N PRO A 5 2.56 14.70 21.68
CA PRO A 5 3.41 14.61 20.49
C PRO A 5 2.53 14.67 19.23
N GLU A 6 2.87 15.61 18.37
CA GLU A 6 2.28 15.79 17.04
C GLU A 6 2.47 14.52 16.20
N LYS A 7 1.37 13.92 15.74
CA LYS A 7 1.40 12.73 14.88
C LYS A 7 2.01 13.09 13.53
N ARG A 8 2.89 12.23 13.02
CA ARG A 8 3.61 12.43 11.75
C ARG A 8 3.27 11.35 10.75
N CYS A 9 3.22 11.73 9.48
CA CYS A 9 2.99 10.83 8.36
C CYS A 9 4.15 9.83 8.24
N LEU A 10 3.84 8.53 8.15
CA LEU A 10 4.83 7.46 8.04
C LEU A 10 5.56 7.42 6.69
N PHE A 11 5.21 8.32 5.76
CA PHE A 11 5.83 8.41 4.44
C PHE A 11 6.72 9.64 4.26
N CYS A 12 6.21 10.85 4.54
CA CYS A 12 6.97 12.09 4.39
C CYS A 12 7.48 12.67 5.71
N TYR A 13 7.10 12.09 6.86
CA TYR A 13 7.50 12.52 8.20
C TYR A 13 7.06 13.94 8.61
N GLU A 14 6.19 14.58 7.83
CA GLU A 14 5.54 15.86 8.18
C GLU A 14 4.31 15.64 9.08
N ALA A 15 3.85 16.70 9.76
CA ALA A 15 2.71 16.65 10.67
C ALA A 15 1.41 16.26 9.96
N LEU A 16 0.59 15.45 10.61
CA LEU A 16 -0.72 15.03 10.13
C LEU A 16 -1.82 15.99 10.60
N ASP A 17 -2.87 16.12 9.78
CA ASP A 17 -4.10 16.79 10.22
C ASP A 17 -4.82 15.96 11.29
N GLU A 18 -5.68 16.59 12.09
CA GLU A 18 -6.44 15.91 13.16
C GLU A 18 -7.27 14.70 12.68
N LYS A 19 -7.66 14.70 11.41
CA LYS A 19 -8.48 13.64 10.77
C LYS A 19 -7.64 12.51 10.17
N GLU A 20 -6.32 12.62 10.18
CA GLU A 20 -5.41 11.66 9.60
C GLU A 20 -4.71 10.83 10.69
N THR A 21 -4.43 9.56 10.39
CA THR A 21 -3.85 8.62 11.37
C THR A 21 -2.39 8.32 11.09
N ASP A 22 -2.12 7.75 9.91
CA ASP A 22 -0.81 7.17 9.58
C ASP A 22 -0.17 7.85 8.37
N PHE A 23 -0.99 8.37 7.46
CA PHE A 23 -0.54 8.96 6.20
C PHE A 23 -1.41 10.15 5.84
N HIS A 24 -0.81 11.16 5.20
CA HIS A 24 -1.60 12.14 4.45
C HIS A 24 -2.39 11.44 3.35
N LYS A 25 -3.60 11.93 3.06
CA LYS A 25 -4.39 11.43 1.92
C LYS A 25 -3.61 11.40 0.60
N ALA A 26 -2.77 12.41 0.36
CA ALA A 26 -1.92 12.48 -0.82
C ALA A 26 -0.74 11.48 -0.78
N CYS A 27 -0.15 11.27 0.40
CA CYS A 27 0.96 10.33 0.60
C CYS A 27 0.49 8.88 0.45
N SER A 28 -0.66 8.53 1.03
CA SER A 28 -1.30 7.22 0.86
C SER A 28 -1.47 6.87 -0.64
N LYS A 29 -2.04 7.79 -1.43
CA LYS A 29 -2.20 7.61 -2.89
C LYS A 29 -0.88 7.41 -3.65
N LYS A 30 0.23 7.97 -3.17
CA LYS A 30 1.54 7.83 -3.82
C LYS A 30 2.19 6.47 -3.56
N ILE A 31 1.86 5.82 -2.44
CA ILE A 31 2.45 4.57 -1.98
C ILE A 31 1.71 3.37 -2.58
N PHE A 32 0.38 3.37 -2.52
CA PHE A 32 -0.42 2.21 -2.90
C PHE A 32 -0.63 2.13 -4.41
N GLY A 33 -0.37 0.96 -5.00
CA GLY A 33 -0.62 0.67 -6.43
C GLY A 33 0.39 1.26 -7.42
N LYS A 34 1.12 2.33 -7.06
CA LYS A 34 2.06 3.01 -7.99
C LYS A 34 3.13 2.08 -8.55
N THR A 35 3.71 1.21 -7.72
CA THR A 35 4.73 0.24 -8.15
C THR A 35 4.17 -0.79 -9.13
N ILE A 36 2.92 -1.22 -8.94
CA ILE A 36 2.24 -2.16 -9.84
C ILE A 36 2.06 -1.49 -11.20
N VAL A 37 1.55 -0.25 -11.23
CA VAL A 37 1.36 0.51 -12.47
C VAL A 37 2.67 0.76 -13.21
N ALA A 38 3.74 1.07 -12.48
CA ALA A 38 5.02 1.44 -13.08
C ALA A 38 5.83 0.25 -13.62
N LEU A 39 5.71 -0.92 -13.01
CA LEU A 39 6.62 -2.03 -13.27
C LEU A 39 5.94 -3.31 -13.76
N SER A 40 4.67 -3.55 -13.42
CA SER A 40 4.03 -4.83 -13.71
C SER A 40 3.83 -5.05 -15.20
N THR A 41 3.92 -6.30 -15.64
CA THR A 41 3.67 -6.68 -17.03
C THR A 41 2.21 -6.44 -17.44
N ASN A 42 1.26 -6.61 -16.52
CA ASN A 42 -0.17 -6.37 -16.77
C ASN A 42 -0.76 -5.40 -15.73
N PRO A 43 -0.41 -4.10 -15.80
CA PRO A 43 -0.65 -3.14 -14.73
C PRO A 43 -2.14 -2.96 -14.40
N GLY A 44 -3.03 -3.04 -15.40
CA GLY A 44 -4.47 -2.89 -15.19
C GLY A 44 -5.06 -4.05 -14.38
N LEU A 45 -4.83 -5.28 -14.85
CA LEU A 45 -5.33 -6.48 -14.17
C LEU A 45 -4.73 -6.63 -12.77
N ASP A 46 -3.42 -6.38 -12.63
CA ASP A 46 -2.74 -6.52 -11.36
C ASP A 46 -3.17 -5.46 -10.33
N LEU A 47 -3.50 -4.26 -10.78
CA LEU A 47 -4.04 -3.21 -9.92
C LEU A 47 -5.44 -3.58 -9.42
N ILE A 48 -6.29 -4.17 -10.27
CA ILE A 48 -7.62 -4.66 -9.89
C ILE A 48 -7.47 -5.79 -8.86
N ASN A 49 -6.63 -6.80 -9.13
CA ASN A 49 -6.37 -7.90 -8.20
C ASN A 49 -5.86 -7.40 -6.82
N PHE A 50 -4.99 -6.39 -6.83
CA PHE A 50 -4.54 -5.75 -5.59
C PHE A 50 -5.68 -5.04 -4.85
N PHE A 51 -6.53 -4.31 -5.57
CA PHE A 51 -7.67 -3.61 -4.98
C PHE A 51 -8.72 -4.57 -4.41
N GLU A 52 -9.01 -5.68 -5.09
CA GLU A 52 -9.90 -6.73 -4.58
C GLU A 52 -9.41 -7.27 -3.24
N LEU A 53 -8.09 -7.46 -3.08
CA LEU A 53 -7.51 -7.87 -1.82
C LEU A 53 -7.63 -6.80 -0.73
N VAL A 54 -7.46 -5.53 -1.07
CA VAL A 54 -7.68 -4.41 -0.13
C VAL A 54 -9.11 -4.44 0.40
N VAL A 55 -10.08 -4.60 -0.49
CA VAL A 55 -11.50 -4.72 -0.13
C VAL A 55 -11.75 -5.96 0.71
N PHE A 56 -11.22 -7.11 0.32
CA PHE A 56 -11.35 -8.35 1.08
C PHE A 56 -10.78 -8.22 2.50
N SER A 57 -9.60 -7.62 2.63
CA SER A 57 -8.91 -7.44 3.92
C SER A 57 -9.67 -6.47 4.82
N PHE A 58 -10.26 -5.42 4.24
CA PHE A 58 -11.16 -4.53 4.96
C PHE A 58 -12.40 -5.25 5.49
N LEU A 59 -13.09 -6.02 4.64
CA LEU A 59 -14.31 -6.74 5.00
C LEU A 59 -14.08 -7.83 6.06
N THR A 60 -12.92 -8.47 6.04
CA THR A 60 -12.54 -9.54 6.98
C THR A 60 -11.82 -9.02 8.23
N GLY A 61 -11.54 -7.72 8.30
CA GLY A 61 -10.79 -7.14 9.42
C GLY A 61 -9.33 -7.58 9.49
N ASN A 62 -8.70 -7.92 8.35
CA ASN A 62 -7.28 -8.25 8.28
C ASN A 62 -6.43 -6.99 8.51
N LYS A 63 -5.94 -6.84 9.74
CA LYS A 63 -5.08 -5.72 10.16
C LYS A 63 -3.62 -5.88 9.74
N ASP A 64 -3.23 -7.04 9.22
CA ASP A 64 -1.84 -7.34 8.87
C ASP A 64 -1.57 -7.22 7.36
N MET A 65 -2.43 -6.53 6.60
CA MET A 65 -2.23 -6.29 5.17
C MET A 65 -1.17 -5.20 4.90
N HIS A 66 0.08 -5.47 5.29
CA HIS A 66 1.20 -4.56 5.10
C HIS A 66 1.99 -4.86 3.83
N LEU A 67 2.75 -3.89 3.31
CA LEU A 67 3.48 -4.01 2.03
C LEU A 67 4.49 -5.18 1.97
N LYS A 68 5.01 -5.67 3.12
CA LYS A 68 5.91 -6.84 3.16
C LYS A 68 5.21 -8.16 2.78
N ASN A 69 3.88 -8.19 2.79
CA ASN A 69 3.09 -9.34 2.30
C ASN A 69 3.03 -9.41 0.77
N PHE A 70 3.59 -8.40 0.11
CA PHE A 70 3.62 -8.29 -1.34
C PHE A 70 5.06 -8.29 -1.85
N SER A 71 5.23 -8.80 -3.06
CA SER A 71 6.50 -8.74 -3.79
C SER A 71 6.23 -8.64 -5.28
N LEU A 72 7.17 -8.07 -6.01
CA LEU A 72 7.13 -8.04 -7.46
C LEU A 72 8.25 -8.94 -7.98
N PHE A 73 7.89 -10.07 -8.57
CA PHE A 73 8.83 -11.09 -9.04
C PHE A 73 9.18 -10.84 -10.51
N LYS A 74 10.47 -10.77 -10.83
CA LYS A 74 10.93 -10.67 -12.22
C LYS A 74 11.04 -12.07 -12.83
N ASN A 75 10.15 -12.36 -13.76
CA ASN A 75 10.19 -13.55 -14.61
C ASN A 75 10.87 -13.19 -15.96
N PRO A 76 11.81 -14.02 -16.46
CA PRO A 76 12.49 -13.77 -17.74
C PRO A 76 11.56 -13.72 -18.96
N GLU A 77 10.50 -14.53 -18.97
CA GLU A 77 9.56 -14.67 -20.10
C GLU A 77 8.36 -13.75 -19.96
N LEU A 78 7.89 -13.56 -18.73
CA LEU A 78 6.62 -12.90 -18.42
C LEU A 78 6.79 -11.52 -17.76
N GLY A 79 8.01 -11.02 -17.60
CA GLY A 79 8.30 -9.73 -16.99
C GLY A 79 8.02 -9.69 -15.48
N TYR A 80 7.59 -8.54 -14.94
CA TYR A 80 7.34 -8.37 -13.51
C TYR A 80 5.92 -8.79 -13.14
N ILE A 81 5.79 -9.72 -12.19
CA ILE A 81 4.52 -10.29 -11.74
C ILE A 81 4.36 -10.06 -10.23
N PRO A 82 3.27 -9.42 -9.78
CA PRO A 82 2.96 -9.29 -8.36
C PRO A 82 2.66 -10.66 -7.73
N LYS A 83 3.27 -10.90 -6.57
CA LYS A 83 3.09 -12.12 -5.77
C LYS A 83 2.76 -11.75 -4.33
N ARG A 84 1.74 -12.42 -3.81
CA ARG A 84 1.40 -12.42 -2.39
C ARG A 84 2.29 -13.43 -1.69
N LYS A 85 2.96 -13.00 -0.62
CA LYS A 85 3.81 -13.86 0.21
C LYS A 85 3.03 -14.55 1.31
N TRP A 86 1.99 -13.90 1.83
CA TRP A 86 1.20 -14.39 2.96
C TRP A 86 -0.28 -14.14 2.75
N PHE A 87 -1.08 -15.08 3.25
CA PHE A 87 -2.50 -14.98 3.55
C PHE A 87 -2.73 -15.63 4.92
#